data_AF-A0A1H3NTV4-F1
#
_entry.id   AF-A0A1H3NTV4-F1
#
_cell.length_a   1.000
_cell.length_b   1.000
_cell.length_c   1.000
_cell.angle_alpha   90.00
_cell.angle_beta   90.00
_cell.angle_gamma   90.00
#
_symmetry.space_group_name_H-M   'P 1'
#
loop_
_entity.id
_entity.type
_entity.pdbx_description
1 polymer ?
#
loop_
_entity_poly.entity_id
_entity_poly.type
_entity_poly.pdbx_seq_one_letter_code
_entity_poly.pdbx_strand_id
1 'polypeptide(L)'
;MVELLERLAERDGLIDALRAELRAAQVKIGELEARLGTTSKNSSKPPSQDGLGKPAPKSLRTRSGRKPGGQPGHPGSRLAQVATPNERV
;
A
#
# COMPACT_ATOMS: atom_id res chain seq x y z
N MET A 1 28.65 -42.84 35.04
CA MET A 1 29.43 -41.60 34.78
C MET A 1 29.55 -41.35 33.29
N VAL A 2 30.13 -42.28 32.51
CA VAL A 2 30.31 -42.15 31.05
C VAL A 2 28.98 -41.99 30.30
N GLU A 3 27.99 -42.84 30.57
CA GLU A 3 26.65 -42.77 29.96
C GLU A 3 25.93 -41.43 30.19
N LEU A 4 26.17 -40.79 31.34
CA LEU A 4 25.60 -39.47 31.63
C LEU A 4 26.26 -38.37 30.79
N LEU A 5 27.58 -38.47 30.56
CA LEU A 5 28.33 -37.52 29.74
C LEU A 5 27.94 -37.65 28.26
N GLU A 6 27.75 -38.87 27.77
CA GLU A 6 27.26 -39.11 26.40
C GLU A 6 25.88 -38.50 26.20
N ARG A 7 24.95 -38.72 27.13
CA ARG A 7 23.61 -38.11 27.10
C ARG A 7 23.63 -36.58 27.14
N LEU A 8 24.59 -35.98 27.85
CA LEU A 8 24.76 -34.53 27.86
C LEU A 8 25.28 -34.02 26.51
N ALA A 9 26.28 -34.68 25.94
CA ALA A 9 26.82 -34.32 24.63
C ALA A 9 25.77 -34.42 23.51
N GLU A 10 24.93 -35.47 23.54
CA GLU A 10 23.80 -35.61 22.61
C GLU A 10 22.79 -34.47 22.76
N ARG A 11 22.44 -34.11 24.01
CA ARG A 11 21.53 -32.99 24.30
C ARG A 11 22.10 -31.66 23.83
N ASP A 12 23.38 -31.40 24.07
CA ASP A 12 24.05 -30.18 23.64
C ASP A 12 24.04 -30.08 22.11
N GLY A 13 24.32 -31.18 21.41
CA GLY A 13 24.21 -31.24 19.95
C GLY A 13 22.80 -30.95 19.44
N LEU A 14 21.76 -31.50 20.08
CA LEU A 14 20.37 -31.20 19.75
C LEU A 14 20.01 -29.74 20.01
N ILE A 15 20.48 -29.16 21.12
CA ILE A 15 20.25 -27.75 21.45
C ILE A 15 20.88 -26.86 20.39
N ASP A 16 22.10 -27.16 19.94
CA ASP A 16 22.79 -26.36 18.93
C ASP A 16 22.10 -26.46 17.56
N ALA A 17 21.64 -27.65 17.17
CA ALA A 17 20.84 -27.83 15.96
C ALA A 17 19.54 -27.01 16.00
N LEU A 18 18.77 -27.11 17.09
CA LEU A 18 17.53 -26.36 17.26
C LEU A 18 17.76 -24.85 17.28
N ARG A 19 18.86 -24.38 17.90
CA ARG A 19 19.23 -22.95 17.89
C ARG A 19 19.63 -22.48 16.50
N ALA A 20 20.24 -23.33 15.68
CA ALA A 20 20.55 -22.99 14.29
C ALA A 20 19.27 -22.85 13.45
N GLU A 21 18.35 -23.81 13.57
CA GLU A 21 17.05 -23.76 12.88
C GLU A 21 16.22 -22.55 13.29
N LEU A 22 16.15 -22.26 14.60
CA LEU A 22 15.41 -21.13 15.12
C LEU A 22 15.97 -19.81 14.60
N ARG A 23 17.30 -19.66 14.53
CA ARG A 23 17.93 -18.47 13.94
C ARG A 23 17.60 -18.33 12.46
N ALA A 24 17.66 -19.41 11.69
CA ALA A 24 17.30 -19.38 10.27
C ALA A 24 15.83 -19.00 10.06
N ALA A 25 14.92 -19.54 10.89
CA ALA A 25 13.51 -19.20 10.87
C ALA A 25 13.27 -17.73 11.22
N GLN A 26 13.93 -17.21 12.26
CA GLN A 26 13.84 -15.80 12.65
C GLN A 26 14.31 -14.85 11.56
N VAL A 27 15.42 -15.16 10.88
CA VAL A 27 15.90 -14.36 9.73
C VAL A 27 14.85 -14.32 8.63
N LYS A 28 14.30 -15.48 8.24
CA LYS A 28 13.27 -15.56 7.20
C LYS A 28 11.99 -14.82 7.58
N ILE A 29 11.57 -14.92 8.85
CA ILE A 29 10.40 -14.18 9.35
C ILE A 29 10.67 -12.67 9.25
N GLY A 30 11.82 -12.19 9.71
CA GLY A 30 12.18 -10.77 9.62
C GLY A 30 12.19 -10.24 8.19
N GLU A 31 12.73 -11.00 7.24
CA GLU A 31 12.70 -10.65 5.81
C GLU A 31 11.27 -10.56 5.25
N LEU A 32 10.41 -11.53 5.60
CA LEU A 32 9.03 -11.55 5.16
C LEU A 32 8.22 -10.40 5.78
N GLU A 33 8.41 -10.12 7.06
CA GLU A 33 7.78 -9.00 7.76
C GLU A 33 8.21 -7.65 7.17
N ALA A 34 9.50 -7.48 6.87
CA ALA A 34 10.01 -6.28 6.19
C ALA A 34 9.37 -6.11 4.81
N ARG A 35 9.25 -7.21 4.04
CA ARG A 35 8.61 -7.18 2.72
C ARG A 35 7.12 -6.83 2.81
N LEU A 36 6.39 -7.36 3.79
CA LEU A 36 4.97 -7.07 4.01
C LEU A 36 4.74 -5.64 4.52
N GLY A 37 5.65 -5.10 5.33
CA GLY A 37 5.60 -3.72 5.82
C GLY A 37 5.98 -2.66 4.77
N THR A 38 6.51 -3.09 3.63
CA THR A 38 6.91 -2.19 2.53
C THR A 38 5.69 -1.73 1.75
N THR A 39 5.47 -0.42 1.68
CA THR A 39 4.37 0.23 0.95
C THR A 39 4.89 1.43 0.14
N SER A 40 4.10 1.94 -0.82
CA SER A 40 4.49 3.12 -1.59
C SER A 40 4.81 4.36 -0.74
N LYS A 41 4.30 4.40 0.50
CA LYS A 41 4.49 5.51 1.44
C LYS A 41 5.87 5.51 2.11
N ASN A 42 6.50 4.35 2.25
CA ASN A 42 7.75 4.20 3.00
C ASN A 42 8.92 3.63 2.17
N SER A 43 8.73 3.37 0.87
CA SER A 43 9.74 2.69 0.06
C SER A 43 10.09 3.37 -1.28
N SER A 44 9.65 4.61 -1.51
CA SER A 44 9.80 5.35 -2.78
C SER A 44 9.27 4.63 -4.03
N LYS A 45 8.55 3.52 -3.87
CA LYS A 45 7.89 2.78 -4.96
C LYS A 45 6.62 3.51 -5.36
N PRO A 46 6.20 3.46 -6.64
CA PRO A 46 4.98 4.12 -7.05
C PRO A 46 3.74 3.45 -6.41
N PRO A 47 2.66 4.20 -6.09
CA PRO A 47 1.42 3.67 -5.53
C PRO A 47 0.72 2.60 -6.37
N SER A 48 1.12 2.44 -7.64
CA SER A 48 0.65 1.35 -8.50
C SER A 48 1.12 -0.03 -8.02
N GLN A 49 2.27 -0.12 -7.33
CA GLN A 49 2.84 -1.38 -6.86
C GLN A 49 2.16 -1.96 -5.60
N ASP A 50 1.41 -1.15 -4.85
CA ASP A 50 0.69 -1.61 -3.66
C ASP A 50 -0.49 -2.55 -3.98
N GLY A 51 -0.81 -2.77 -5.27
CA GLY A 51 -1.88 -3.67 -5.70
C GLY A 51 -3.29 -3.18 -5.35
N LEU A 52 -4.21 -4.12 -5.17
CA LEU A 52 -5.64 -3.85 -4.87
C LEU A 52 -5.93 -3.65 -3.37
N GLY A 53 -4.98 -3.99 -2.49
CA GLY A 53 -5.15 -3.83 -1.03
C GLY A 53 -4.99 -2.38 -0.54
N LYS A 54 -4.57 -1.46 -1.42
CA LYS A 54 -4.44 -0.05 -1.08
C LYS A 54 -5.81 0.61 -0.84
N PRO A 55 -5.92 1.53 0.12
CA PRO A 55 -7.18 2.24 0.36
C PRO A 55 -7.60 3.01 -0.90
N ALA A 56 -8.91 3.05 -1.15
CA ALA A 56 -9.46 3.84 -2.25
C ALA A 56 -9.02 5.30 -2.12
N PRO A 57 -8.67 5.99 -3.23
CA PRO A 57 -8.30 7.38 -3.19
C PRO A 57 -9.47 8.20 -2.65
N LYS A 58 -9.27 8.84 -1.49
CA LYS A 58 -10.27 9.70 -0.88
C LYS A 58 -10.11 11.12 -1.41
N SER A 59 -11.19 11.69 -1.93
CA SER A 59 -11.20 13.10 -2.32
C SER A 59 -10.94 13.98 -1.09
N LEU A 60 -9.95 14.87 -1.19
CA LEU A 60 -9.69 15.91 -0.19
C LEU A 60 -10.57 17.14 -0.39
N ARG A 61 -11.40 17.17 -1.43
CA ARG A 61 -12.30 18.30 -1.71
C ARG A 61 -13.33 18.41 -0.59
N THR A 62 -13.40 19.59 0.02
CA THR A 62 -14.52 19.96 0.87
C THR A 62 -15.71 20.37 0.01
N ARG A 63 -16.93 20.20 0.54
CA ARG A 63 -18.14 20.63 -0.15
C ARG A 63 -18.13 22.17 -0.22
N SER A 64 -18.15 22.72 -1.43
CA SER A 64 -18.08 24.18 -1.64
C SER A 64 -19.34 24.92 -1.20
N GLY A 65 -20.46 24.21 -0.97
CA GLY A 65 -21.78 24.80 -0.70
C GLY A 65 -22.40 25.55 -1.87
N ARG A 66 -21.64 25.78 -2.95
CA ARG A 66 -22.10 26.49 -4.15
C ARG A 66 -22.98 25.57 -5.00
N LYS A 67 -24.12 26.09 -5.46
CA LYS A 67 -24.93 25.42 -6.49
C LYS A 67 -24.11 25.32 -7.79
N PRO A 68 -24.28 24.25 -8.58
CA PRO A 68 -23.68 24.17 -9.91
C PRO A 68 -24.19 25.32 -10.78
N GLY A 69 -23.30 25.91 -11.58
CA GLY A 69 -23.60 27.06 -12.44
C GLY A 69 -22.67 28.24 -12.22
N GLY A 70 -22.91 29.32 -12.96
CA GLY A 70 -22.22 30.59 -12.80
C GLY A 70 -22.56 31.28 -11.47
N GLN A 71 -21.80 32.33 -11.15
CA GLN A 71 -22.13 33.19 -10.00
C GLN A 71 -23.50 33.87 -10.22
N PRO A 72 -24.28 34.13 -9.15
CA PRO A 72 -25.52 34.89 -9.26
C PRO A 72 -25.29 36.22 -9.99
N GLY A 73 -26.13 36.52 -10.99
CA GLY A 73 -26.04 37.75 -11.78
C GLY A 73 -25.09 37.69 -12.98
N HIS A 74 -24.30 36.61 -13.16
CA HIS A 74 -23.50 36.45 -14.37
C HIS A 74 -24.37 36.00 -15.54
N PRO A 75 -24.35 36.71 -16.69
CA PRO A 75 -25.04 36.27 -17.88
C PRO A 75 -24.42 34.96 -18.38
N GLY A 76 -25.25 33.95 -18.62
CA GLY A 76 -24.79 32.70 -19.20
C GLY A 76 -24.46 32.89 -20.68
N SER A 77 -23.22 32.61 -21.09
CA SER A 77 -22.83 32.54 -22.50
C SER A 77 -22.94 31.09 -22.99
N ARG A 78 -24.15 30.66 -23.38
CA ARG A 78 -24.34 29.38 -24.09
C ARG A 78 -24.64 29.66 -25.56
N LEU A 79 -24.08 28.86 -26.46
CA LEU A 79 -24.53 28.83 -27.84
C LEU A 79 -25.98 28.34 -27.88
N ALA A 80 -26.85 29.08 -28.55
CA ALA A 80 -28.20 28.60 -28.85
C ALA A 80 -28.12 27.53 -29.95
N GLN A 81 -29.02 26.56 -29.91
CA GLN A 81 -29.16 25.62 -31.01
C GLN A 81 -29.69 26.40 -32.21
N VAL A 82 -28.91 26.43 -33.29
CA VAL A 82 -29.26 27.08 -34.56
C VAL A 82 -29.61 26.00 -35.60
N ALA A 83 -30.48 26.34 -36.55
CA ALA A 83 -30.88 25.42 -37.62
C ALA A 83 -29.68 24.99 -38.49
N THR A 84 -28.70 25.88 -38.67
CA THR A 84 -27.52 25.70 -39.50
C THR A 84 -26.25 26.02 -38.70
N PRO A 85 -25.63 25.02 -38.04
CA PRO A 85 -24.46 25.23 -37.16
C PRO A 85 -23.19 25.79 -37.83
N ASN A 86 -23.11 25.75 -39.16
CA ASN A 86 -21.90 26.06 -39.94
C ASN A 86 -21.92 27.43 -40.62
N GLU A 87 -22.91 28.27 -40.33
CA GLU A 87 -22.96 29.62 -40.88
C GLU A 87 -22.02 30.53 -40.09
N ARG A 88 -21.08 31.19 -40.79
CA ARG A 88 -20.22 32.22 -40.17
C ARG A 88 -21.03 33.51 -40.05
N VAL A 89 -21.16 34.00 -38.81
CA VAL A 89 -21.64 35.36 -38.51
C VAL A 89 -20.51 36.37 -38.77
#